data_AF-A0A2Z5G9N6-F1
#
_entry.id   AF-A0A2Z5G9N6-F1
#
_cell.length_a   1.000
_cell.length_b   1.000
_cell.length_c   1.000
_cell.angle_alpha   90.00
_cell.angle_beta   90.00
_cell.angle_gamma   90.00
#
_symmetry.space_group_name_H-M   'P 1'
#
loop_
_entity.id
_entity.type
_entity.pdbx_description
1 polymer ?
#
loop_
_entity_poly.entity_id
_entity_poly.type
_entity_poly.pdbx_seq_one_letter_code
_entity_poly.pdbx_strand_id
1 'polypeptide(L)'
;MEAVQQKTVALQSPQQIPVTTNARKGRKPRGSEGIARFFLAKEGSSPQKPELGEEAPTESDALIKAFQQKAGVIYVVSAFRAEAEIQGGTPVLVKRPLAK
;
A
#
# COMPACT_ATOMS: atom_id res chain seq x y z
N MET A 1 60.17 -45.81 -18.29
CA MET A 1 60.20 -44.43 -18.84
C MET A 1 58.93 -43.75 -18.38
N GLU A 2 59.09 -42.55 -17.83
CA GLU A 2 58.33 -41.94 -16.72
C GLU A 2 56.81 -41.92 -16.81
N ALA A 3 56.19 -42.19 -15.65
CA ALA A 3 54.80 -41.90 -15.35
C ALA A 3 54.65 -40.43 -14.97
N VAL A 4 53.79 -39.72 -15.71
CA VAL A 4 53.41 -38.32 -15.49
C VAL A 4 52.68 -38.18 -14.15
N GLN A 5 53.27 -37.42 -13.23
CA GLN A 5 52.69 -37.10 -11.93
C GLN A 5 52.16 -35.66 -11.96
N GLN A 6 50.87 -35.50 -12.24
CA GLN A 6 50.20 -34.20 -12.19
C GLN A 6 49.80 -33.87 -10.74
N LYS A 7 50.41 -32.79 -10.26
CA LYS A 7 50.25 -32.19 -8.94
C LYS A 7 48.83 -31.61 -8.76
N THR A 8 48.13 -32.11 -7.75
CA THR A 8 46.82 -31.66 -7.27
C THR A 8 46.86 -30.20 -6.85
N VAL A 9 46.00 -29.38 -7.45
CA VAL A 9 45.73 -27.99 -7.02
C VAL A 9 44.51 -28.02 -6.09
N ALA A 10 44.75 -27.74 -4.81
CA ALA A 10 43.70 -27.58 -3.81
C ALA A 10 42.90 -26.29 -4.12
N LEU A 11 41.62 -26.45 -4.48
CA LEU A 11 40.67 -25.36 -4.60
C LEU A 11 40.28 -24.88 -3.20
N GLN A 12 40.83 -23.73 -2.80
CA GLN A 12 40.45 -22.99 -1.61
C GLN A 12 38.98 -22.56 -1.71
N SER A 13 38.18 -22.95 -0.73
CA SER A 13 36.80 -22.48 -0.55
C SER A 13 36.82 -21.04 -0.02
N PRO A 14 36.15 -20.05 -0.65
CA PRO A 14 35.98 -18.76 -0.02
C PRO A 14 34.93 -18.87 1.09
N GLN A 15 35.37 -18.78 2.34
CA GLN A 15 34.51 -18.52 3.50
C GLN A 15 33.76 -17.21 3.26
N GLN A 16 32.44 -17.28 3.07
CA GLN A 16 31.57 -16.10 3.09
C GLN A 16 30.98 -15.90 4.49
N ILE A 17 31.13 -14.65 4.91
CA ILE A 17 30.87 -14.04 6.22
C ILE A 17 29.37 -14.13 6.55
N PRO A 18 28.96 -14.44 7.80
CA PRO A 18 27.55 -14.44 8.16
C PRO A 18 27.03 -12.99 8.17
N VAL A 19 26.25 -12.62 7.15
CA VAL A 19 25.50 -11.35 7.15
C VAL A 19 24.33 -11.48 8.12
N THR A 20 24.51 -10.81 9.26
CA THR A 20 23.52 -10.61 10.30
C THR A 20 22.29 -9.87 9.75
N THR A 21 21.14 -10.51 9.95
CA THR A 21 19.80 -9.94 10.14
C THR A 21 19.54 -8.57 9.50
N ASN A 22 19.24 -8.54 8.20
CA ASN A 22 18.49 -7.42 7.64
C ASN A 22 17.04 -7.56 8.11
N ALA A 23 16.71 -6.84 9.19
CA ALA A 23 15.35 -6.64 9.64
C ALA A 23 14.50 -6.22 8.44
N ARG A 24 13.64 -7.13 7.96
CA ARG A 24 12.57 -6.76 7.03
C ARG A 24 11.77 -5.68 7.75
N LYS A 25 11.97 -4.43 7.34
CA LYS A 25 11.16 -3.30 7.77
C LYS A 25 9.76 -3.61 7.25
N GLY A 26 9.00 -4.32 8.09
CA GLY A 26 7.62 -4.68 7.82
C GLY A 26 6.92 -3.40 7.42
N ARG A 27 6.54 -3.33 6.15
CA ARG A 27 5.70 -2.27 5.64
C ARG A 27 4.45 -2.38 6.49
N LYS A 28 4.30 -1.50 7.50
CA LYS A 28 3.08 -1.45 8.31
C LYS A 28 1.94 -1.41 7.29
N PRO A 29 1.02 -2.38 7.28
CA PRO A 29 -0.17 -2.24 6.45
C PRO A 29 -0.77 -0.89 6.86
N ARG A 30 -0.86 0.04 5.91
CA ARG A 30 -1.64 1.26 6.13
C ARG A 30 -3.05 0.74 6.32
N GLY A 31 -3.45 0.63 7.59
CA GLY A 31 -4.79 0.23 7.99
C GLY A 31 -5.78 1.25 7.45
N SER A 32 -6.25 1.00 6.25
CA SER A 32 -7.40 1.67 5.66
C SER A 32 -8.19 0.65 4.84
N GLU A 33 -8.49 -0.50 5.44
CA GLU A 33 -9.68 -1.28 5.07
C GLU A 33 -10.93 -0.66 5.72
N GLY A 34 -10.97 0.67 5.83
CA GLY A 34 -12.23 1.39 5.99
C GLY A 34 -12.89 1.41 4.61
N ILE A 35 -14.20 1.16 4.55
CA ILE A 35 -14.98 1.05 3.31
C ILE A 35 -14.68 2.27 2.41
N ALA A 36 -13.86 2.05 1.40
CA ALA A 36 -13.49 3.06 0.42
C ALA A 36 -14.67 3.23 -0.53
N ARG A 37 -15.13 4.47 -0.71
CA ARG A 37 -16.15 4.82 -1.70
C ARG A 37 -15.45 5.43 -2.91
N PHE A 38 -15.81 4.97 -4.09
CA PHE A 38 -15.18 5.39 -5.34
C PHE A 38 -16.14 6.31 -6.08
N PHE A 39 -15.66 7.47 -6.49
CA PHE A 39 -16.46 8.47 -7.20
C PHE A 39 -15.76 8.88 -8.49
N LEU A 40 -16.54 9.12 -9.53
CA LEU A 40 -16.06 9.76 -10.75
C LEU A 40 -15.78 11.24 -10.48
N ALA A 41 -14.84 11.81 -11.23
CA ALA A 41 -14.69 13.26 -11.28
C ALA A 41 -15.87 13.89 -12.03
N LYS A 42 -16.42 14.99 -11.50
CA LYS A 42 -17.35 15.82 -12.27
C LYS A 42 -16.66 16.51 -13.45
N GLU A 43 -17.44 16.88 -14.45
CA GLU A 43 -16.98 17.76 -15.53
C GLU A 43 -16.52 19.11 -14.94
N GLY A 44 -15.32 19.55 -15.30
CA GLY A 44 -14.70 20.75 -14.71
C GLY A 44 -14.02 20.53 -13.35
N SER A 45 -14.03 19.30 -12.82
CA SER A 45 -13.27 18.97 -11.60
C SER A 45 -11.77 19.15 -11.82
N SER A 46 -11.06 19.59 -10.78
CA SER A 46 -9.61 19.76 -10.82
C SER A 46 -8.96 19.06 -9.62
N PRO A 47 -7.65 18.74 -9.68
CA PRO A 47 -6.94 18.20 -8.53
C PRO A 47 -6.97 19.12 -7.30
N GLN A 48 -6.99 20.44 -7.50
CA GLN A 48 -7.02 21.45 -6.44
C GLN A 48 -8.41 21.61 -5.83
N LYS A 49 -9.45 21.47 -6.64
CA LYS A 49 -10.85 21.52 -6.21
C LYS A 49 -11.55 20.27 -6.74
N PRO A 50 -11.41 19.13 -6.03
CA PRO A 50 -12.03 17.88 -6.43
C PRO A 50 -13.54 17.96 -6.24
N GLU A 51 -14.28 17.68 -7.30
CA GLU A 51 -15.73 17.62 -7.28
C GLU A 51 -16.19 16.17 -7.54
N LEU A 52 -16.92 15.62 -6.57
CA LEU A 52 -17.37 14.23 -6.59
C LEU A 52 -18.62 14.08 -7.47
N GLY A 53 -18.56 13.16 -8.43
CA GLY A 53 -19.64 12.80 -9.33
C GLY A 53 -20.37 11.53 -8.89
N GLU A 54 -20.66 10.65 -9.85
CA GLU A 54 -21.33 9.37 -9.62
C GLU A 54 -20.47 8.43 -8.75
N GLU A 55 -21.11 7.73 -7.80
CA GLU A 55 -20.46 6.68 -7.01
C GLU A 55 -20.43 5.36 -7.79
N ALA A 56 -19.27 4.70 -7.78
CA ALA A 56 -19.09 3.35 -8.31
C ALA A 56 -18.94 2.33 -7.16
N PRO A 57 -19.47 1.11 -7.34
CA PRO A 57 -19.45 0.07 -6.31
C PRO A 57 -18.05 -0.49 -6.06
N THR A 58 -17.18 -0.49 -7.07
CA THR A 58 -15.79 -0.95 -6.97
C THR A 58 -14.82 0.05 -7.62
N GLU A 59 -13.54 -0.05 -7.27
CA GLU A 59 -12.47 0.75 -7.88
C GLU A 59 -12.38 0.48 -9.40
N SER A 60 -12.43 -0.78 -9.80
CA SER A 60 -12.35 -1.19 -11.20
C SER A 60 -13.48 -0.57 -12.03
N ASP A 61 -14.71 -0.60 -11.53
CA ASP A 61 -15.86 0.00 -12.22
C ASP A 61 -15.70 1.52 -12.34
N ALA A 62 -15.19 2.18 -11.30
CA ALA A 62 -14.90 3.60 -11.32
C ALA A 62 -13.86 3.95 -12.40
N LEU A 63 -12.77 3.19 -12.47
CA LEU A 63 -11.70 3.41 -13.45
C LEU A 63 -12.20 3.22 -14.88
N ILE A 64 -12.99 2.16 -15.13
CA ILE A 64 -13.58 1.90 -16.46
C ILE A 64 -14.49 3.06 -16.86
N LYS A 65 -15.39 3.50 -15.96
CA LYS A 65 -16.30 4.61 -16.24
C LYS A 65 -15.56 5.94 -16.44
N ALA A 66 -14.54 6.24 -15.62
CA ALA A 66 -13.73 7.45 -15.77
C ALA A 66 -12.98 7.48 -17.10
N PHE A 67 -12.49 6.32 -17.57
CA PHE A 67 -11.87 6.18 -18.88
C PHE A 67 -12.87 6.43 -20.01
N GLN A 68 -14.08 5.86 -19.93
CA GLN A 68 -15.15 6.08 -20.90
C GLN A 68 -15.57 7.57 -20.99
N GLN A 69 -15.56 8.28 -19.87
CA GLN A 69 -15.88 9.72 -19.78
C GLN A 69 -14.75 10.64 -20.22
N LYS A 70 -13.58 10.10 -20.64
CA LYS A 70 -12.36 10.85 -21.02
C LYS A 70 -11.77 11.75 -19.92
N ALA A 71 -12.35 11.77 -18.73
CA ALA A 71 -11.80 12.46 -17.57
C ALA A 71 -10.58 11.71 -17.00
N GLY A 72 -10.63 10.37 -16.99
CA GLY A 72 -9.51 9.51 -16.55
C GLY A 72 -9.14 9.63 -15.06
N VAL A 73 -9.97 10.30 -14.26
CA VAL A 73 -9.74 10.55 -12.83
C VAL A 73 -10.89 10.00 -12.00
N ILE A 74 -10.54 9.33 -10.91
CA ILE A 74 -11.46 8.91 -9.85
C ILE A 74 -11.03 9.53 -8.51
N TYR A 75 -11.98 9.67 -7.61
CA TYR A 75 -11.76 10.07 -6.23
C TYR A 75 -12.13 8.94 -5.28
N VAL A 76 -11.25 8.66 -4.34
CA VAL A 76 -11.46 7.66 -3.28
C VAL A 76 -11.73 8.39 -1.98
N VAL A 77 -12.91 8.15 -1.39
CA VAL A 77 -13.33 8.80 -0.14
C VAL A 77 -13.35 7.77 0.98
N SER A 78 -12.62 8.07 2.06
CA SER A 78 -12.67 7.34 3.31
C SER A 78 -13.27 8.22 4.39
N ALA A 79 -14.31 7.71 5.07
CA ALA A 79 -15.00 8.45 6.11
C ALA A 79 -14.58 7.93 7.50
N PHE A 80 -14.39 8.86 8.43
CA PHE A 80 -14.02 8.55 9.81
C PHE A 80 -14.82 9.41 10.78
N ARG A 81 -15.16 8.85 11.93
CA ARG A 81 -15.75 9.56 13.07
C ARG A 81 -14.71 9.73 14.16
N ALA A 82 -14.64 10.92 14.74
CA ALA A 82 -13.90 11.14 15.97
C ALA A 82 -14.80 10.72 17.15
N GLU A 83 -14.28 9.86 18.02
CA GLU A 83 -14.97 9.41 19.23
C GLU A 83 -14.09 9.67 20.45
N ALA A 84 -14.72 9.87 21.61
CA ALA A 84 -14.01 9.98 22.88
C ALA A 84 -14.04 8.62 23.58
N GLU A 85 -12.87 8.10 23.94
CA GLU A 85 -12.71 6.84 24.66
C GLU A 85 -11.96 7.11 25.96
N ILE A 86 -12.50 6.65 27.10
CA ILE A 86 -11.81 6.80 28.40
C ILE A 86 -10.77 5.69 28.51
N GLN A 87 -9.49 6.05 28.49
CA GLN A 87 -8.38 5.13 28.69
C GLN A 87 -7.69 5.47 30.02
N GLY A 88 -7.76 4.55 30.99
CA GLY A 88 -7.15 4.77 32.31
C GLY A 88 -7.69 6.01 33.04
N GLY A 89 -8.98 6.33 32.87
CA GLY A 89 -9.60 7.52 33.48
C GLY A 89 -9.36 8.84 32.74
N THR A 90 -8.59 8.84 31.64
CA THR A 90 -8.35 10.02 30.81
C THR A 90 -9.14 9.94 29.50
N PRO A 91 -9.88 11.00 29.09
CA PRO A 91 -10.55 11.02 27.81
C PRO A 91 -9.56 11.19 26.65
N VAL A 92 -9.60 10.27 25.69
CA VAL A 92 -8.74 10.27 24.50
C VAL A 92 -9.61 10.33 23.25
N LEU A 93 -9.23 11.18 22.29
CA LEU A 93 -9.85 11.22 20.97
C LEU A 93 -9.33 10.08 20.09
N VAL A 94 -10.22 9.22 19.61
CA VAL A 94 -9.91 8.10 18.71
C VAL A 94 -10.55 8.31 17.34
N LYS A 95 -9.86 7.88 16.29
CA LYS A 95 -10.34 7.91 14.89
C LYS A 95 -10.95 6.56 14.54
N ARG A 96 -12.28 6.50 14.40
CA ARG A 96 -13.02 5.28 14.03
C ARG A 96 -13.44 5.33 12.56
N PRO A 97 -13.17 4.31 11.73
CA PRO A 97 -13.72 4.22 10.38
C PRO A 97 -15.24 4.17 10.42
N LEU A 98 -15.89 4.91 9.52
CA LEU A 98 -17.32 4.73 9.28
C LEU A 98 -17.50 3.58 8.31
N ALA A 99 -17.95 2.42 8.81
CA ALA A 99 -18.41 1.35 7.94
C ALA A 99 -19.79 1.72 7.35
N LYS A 100 -20.05 1.35 6.09
CA LYS A 100 -21.40 1.38 5.50
C LYS A 100 -22.32 0.43 6.25
#